data_AF-A0A3D2JNC3-F1
#
_entry.id   AF-A0A3D2JNC3-F1
#
_cell.length_a   1.000
_cell.length_b   1.000
_cell.length_c   1.000
_cell.angle_alpha   90.00
_cell.angle_beta   90.00
_cell.angle_gamma   90.00
#
_symmetry.space_group_name_H-M   'P 1'
#
loop_
_entity.id
_entity.type
_entity.pdbx_description
1 polymer ?
#
loop_
_entity_poly.entity_id
_entity_poly.type
_entity_poly.pdbx_seq_one_letter_code
_entity_poly.pdbx_strand_id
1 'polypeptide(L)' 'MPFDEFDSVDRKIMNIIQAAFPMVEEPYKAIADTVGTTEE' A
#
# COMPACT_ATOMS: atom_id res chain seq x y z
N MET A 1 -9.85 -18.43 0.89
CA MET A 1 -9.68 -17.25 0.02
C MET A 1 -8.36 -17.45 -0.69
N PRO A 2 -8.31 -17.64 -2.02
CA PRO A 2 -7.04 -17.83 -2.69
C PRO A 2 -6.29 -16.48 -2.65
N PHE A 3 -5.13 -16.44 -2.00
CA PHE A 3 -4.25 -15.27 -1.94
C PHE A 3 -3.57 -14.95 -3.29
N ASP A 4 -4.04 -15.60 -4.37
CA ASP A 4 -3.57 -15.45 -5.74
C ASP A 4 -4.11 -14.19 -6.42
N GLU A 5 -5.14 -13.54 -5.85
CA GLU A 5 -5.67 -12.25 -6.35
C GLU A 5 -4.83 -11.03 -5.93
N PHE A 6 -3.96 -11.16 -4.93
CA PHE A 6 -3.12 -10.07 -4.46
C PHE A 6 -1.70 -10.23 -4.96
N ASP A 7 -1.32 -9.34 -5.86
CA ASP A 7 0.03 -9.29 -6.37
C ASP A 7 1.02 -8.79 -5.30
N SER A 8 2.30 -8.72 -5.67
CA SER A 8 3.35 -8.33 -4.73
C SER A 8 3.22 -6.90 -4.21
N VAL A 9 2.60 -6.00 -4.97
CA VAL A 9 2.37 -4.60 -4.60
C VAL A 9 1.21 -4.53 -3.63
N ASP A 10 0.11 -5.23 -3.92
CA ASP A 10 -1.06 -5.28 -3.03
C ASP A 10 -0.69 -5.74 -1.62
N ARG A 11 0.14 -6.79 -1.52
CA ARG A 11 0.60 -7.30 -0.22
C ARG A 11 1.40 -6.27 0.56
N LYS A 12 2.23 -5.47 -0.11
CA LYS A 12 3.00 -4.40 0.55
C LYS A 12 2.10 -3.30 1.05
N ILE A 13 1.13 -2.87 0.23
CA ILE A 13 0.13 -1.86 0.62
C ILE A 13 -0.64 -2.34 1.86
N MET A 14 -1.16 -3.56 1.83
CA MET A 14 -1.90 -4.14 2.96
C MET A 14 -1.08 -4.20 4.24
N ASN A 15 0.20 -4.60 4.16
CA ASN A 15 1.09 -4.62 5.32
C ASN A 15 1.29 -3.22 5.93
N ILE A 16 1.45 -2.19 5.09
CA ILE A 16 1.63 -0.80 5.57
C ILE A 16 0.37 -0.31 6.27
N ILE A 17 -0.79 -0.45 5.61
CA ILE A 17 -2.07 0.04 6.13
C ILE A 17 -2.44 -0.65 7.45
N GLN A 18 -2.23 -1.97 7.55
CA GLN A 18 -2.57 -2.73 8.76
C GLN A 18 -1.60 -2.47 9.93
N ALA A 19 -0.35 -2.13 9.66
CA ALA A 19 0.65 -1.88 10.70
C ALA A 19 0.64 -0.43 11.19
N ALA A 20 0.79 0.53 10.27
CA ALA A 20 0.91 1.95 10.59
C ALA A 20 0.49 2.79 9.38
N PHE A 21 -0.79 3.11 9.30
CA PHE A 21 -1.29 4.02 8.29
C PHE A 21 -0.62 5.41 8.42
N PRO A 22 -0.05 5.98 7.34
CA PRO A 22 0.62 7.28 7.41
C PRO A 22 -0.34 8.41 7.80
N MET A 23 0.03 9.19 8.83
CA MET A 23 -0.72 10.36 9.28
C MET A 23 -0.14 11.65 8.68
N VAL A 24 -0.21 11.77 7.36
CA VAL A 24 0.24 12.93 6.56
C VAL A 24 -0.90 13.45 5.69
N GLU A 25 -0.71 14.59 5.01
CA GLU A 25 -1.73 15.22 4.15
C GLU A 25 -2.16 14.34 2.97
N GLU A 26 -1.19 13.68 2.32
CA GLU A 26 -1.42 12.78 1.17
C GLU A 26 -0.95 11.34 1.52
N PRO A 27 -1.71 10.57 2.31
CA PRO A 27 -1.26 9.28 2.84
C PRO A 27 -1.13 8.20 1.76
N TYR A 28 -2.00 8.19 0.76
CA TYR A 28 -1.92 7.19 -0.31
C TYR A 28 -0.76 7.47 -1.27
N LYS A 29 -0.45 8.74 -1.54
CA LYS A 29 0.78 9.13 -2.22
C LYS A 29 2.02 8.63 -1.50
N ALA A 30 2.09 8.82 -0.19
CA ALA A 30 3.21 8.33 0.62
C ALA A 30 3.35 6.79 0.57
N ILE A 31 2.22 6.07 0.55
CA ILE A 31 2.21 4.62 0.36
C ILE A 31 2.68 4.25 -1.06
N ALA A 32 2.19 4.95 -2.09
CA ALA A 32 2.54 4.72 -3.48
C ALA A 32 4.04 4.92 -3.73
N ASP A 33 4.61 6.01 -3.23
CA ASP A 33 6.05 6.30 -3.26
C ASP A 33 6.86 5.19 -2.56
N THR A 34 6.35 4.67 -1.44
CA THR A 34 7.00 3.60 -0.67
C THR A 34 7.03 2.27 -1.44
N VAL A 35 5.96 1.95 -2.18
CA VAL A 35 5.87 0.69 -2.93
C VAL A 35 6.31 0.79 -4.39
N GLY A 36 6.67 1.99 -4.85
CA GLY A 36 7.19 2.25 -6.20
C GLY A 36 6.10 2.31 -7.28
N THR A 37 4.93 2.84 -6.95
CA THR A 37 3.79 3.01 -7.88
C THR A 37 3.27 4.45 -7.83
N THR A 38 2.20 4.74 -8.58
CA THR A 38 1.46 6.00 -8.55
C THR A 38 0.19 5.87 -7.72
N GLU A 39 -0.35 7.01 -7.27
CA GLU A 39 -1.64 7.11 -6.55
C GLU A 39 -2.86 7.12 -7.49
N GLU A 40 -2.74 6.56 -8.70
CA GLU A 40 -3.82 6.57 -9.72
C GLU A 40 -4.70 5.32 -9.67
#